data_AF-R6R130-F1
#
_entry.id   AF-R6R130-F1
#
_cell.length_a   1.000
_cell.length_b   1.000
_cell.length_c   1.000
_cell.angle_alpha   90.00
_cell.angle_beta   90.00
_cell.angle_gamma   90.00
#
_symmetry.space_group_name_H-M   'P 1'
#
loop_
_entity.id
_entity.type
_entity.pdbx_description
1 polymer ?
#
loop_
_entity_poly.entity_id
_entity_poly.type
_entity_poly.pdbx_seq_one_letter_code
_entity_poly.pdbx_strand_id
1 'polypeptide(L)'
;MNNMFYYPPYPFEEDEIRGNEELFTPIETLEYGNLFKNEYSQYQNYKPYKINQSKLVNLIAMEDYLHDIKLYLDIYPNDKNMERLYLDSKNKYEDLKRNVDLDNLKCPILEKEENKFNPLKYLL
;
A
#
# COMPACT_ATOMS: atom_id res chain seq x y z
N MET A 1 -19.38 3.04 35.64
CA MET A 1 -18.14 3.83 35.51
C MET A 1 -17.35 3.24 34.36
N ASN A 2 -17.36 3.90 33.19
CA ASN A 2 -16.62 3.44 32.02
C ASN A 2 -15.20 3.99 32.09
N ASN A 3 -14.22 3.09 32.14
CA ASN A 3 -12.81 3.41 31.99
C ASN A 3 -12.55 3.70 30.52
N MET A 4 -12.62 4.97 30.14
CA MET A 4 -12.28 5.43 28.79
C MET A 4 -10.75 5.49 28.70
N PHE A 5 -10.14 4.63 27.90
CA PHE A 5 -8.71 4.59 27.68
C PHE A 5 -8.24 5.94 27.10
N TYR A 6 -7.66 6.78 27.95
CA TYR A 6 -7.07 8.05 27.57
C TYR A 6 -5.73 7.75 26.90
N TYR A 7 -5.70 7.76 25.56
CA TYR A 7 -4.46 7.75 24.82
C TYR A 7 -3.84 9.15 24.92
N PRO A 8 -2.65 9.31 25.55
CA PRO A 8 -1.97 10.60 25.55
C PRO A 8 -1.60 10.97 24.11
N PRO A 9 -1.65 12.26 23.74
CA PRO A 9 -1.19 12.70 22.44
C PRO A 9 0.30 12.33 22.31
N TYR A 10 0.63 11.60 21.25
CA TYR A 10 2.02 11.30 20.90
C TYR A 10 2.79 12.62 20.80
N PRO A 11 3.95 12.76 21.47
CA PRO A 11 4.79 13.94 21.28
C PRO A 11 5.23 13.98 19.82
N PHE A 12 4.82 15.04 19.13
CA PHE A 12 5.22 15.34 17.77
C PHE A 12 6.64 15.92 17.86
N GLU A 13 7.65 15.06 17.69
CA GLU A 13 9.03 15.51 17.55
C GLU A 13 9.24 15.97 16.10
N GLU A 14 9.65 17.23 15.94
CA GLU A 14 9.91 17.85 14.64
C GLU A 14 11.10 17.21 13.94
N ASP A 15 10.86 16.83 12.68
CA ASP A 15 11.80 16.63 11.58
C ASP A 15 13.02 15.71 11.83
N GLU A 16 12.75 14.43 12.11
CA GLU A 16 13.71 13.38 11.77
C GLU A 16 13.65 13.15 10.25
N ILE A 17 14.68 13.60 9.52
CA ILE A 17 14.84 13.31 8.09
C ILE A 17 15.02 11.78 7.97
N ARG A 18 13.94 11.06 7.72
CA ARG A 18 13.96 9.61 7.48
C ARG A 18 14.70 9.35 6.18
N GLY A 19 15.99 9.03 6.31
CA GLY A 19 16.84 8.68 5.18
C GLY A 19 16.33 7.43 4.44
N ASN A 20 16.74 7.28 3.18
CA ASN A 20 16.31 6.17 2.31
C ASN A 20 16.67 4.77 2.88
N GLU A 21 17.63 4.69 3.81
CA GLU A 21 18.02 3.44 4.48
C GLU A 21 16.93 2.89 5.42
N GLU A 22 15.99 3.75 5.85
CA GLU A 22 14.89 3.41 6.75
C GLU A 22 13.60 3.01 6.01
N LEU A 23 13.61 3.09 4.68
CA LEU A 23 12.45 2.75 3.85
C LEU A 23 12.61 1.33 3.30
N PHE A 24 11.52 0.58 3.32
CA PHE A 24 11.40 -0.67 2.58
C PHE A 24 11.44 -0.39 1.06
N THR A 25 11.80 -1.39 0.26
CA THR A 25 11.55 -1.35 -1.18
C THR A 25 10.06 -1.52 -1.48
N PRO A 26 9.54 -1.20 -2.68
CA PRO A 26 8.12 -1.37 -2.99
C PRO A 26 7.57 -2.77 -2.70
N ILE A 27 8.33 -3.83 -3.05
CA ILE A 27 7.91 -5.21 -2.77
C ILE A 27 7.87 -5.47 -1.27
N GLU A 28 8.87 -4.99 -0.53
CA GLU A 28 8.88 -5.11 0.92
C GLU A 28 7.74 -4.31 1.55
N THR A 29 7.42 -3.11 1.05
CA THR A 29 6.26 -2.33 1.50
C THR A 29 4.98 -3.14 1.37
N LEU A 30 4.76 -3.79 0.23
CA LEU A 30 3.60 -4.67 0.02
C LEU A 30 3.61 -5.91 0.93
N GLU A 31 4.79 -6.50 1.19
CA GLU A 31 4.92 -7.65 2.09
C GLU A 31 4.66 -7.28 3.55
N TYR A 32 5.23 -6.19 4.02
CA TYR A 32 5.18 -5.74 5.41
C TYR A 32 3.95 -4.86 5.71
N GLY A 33 3.28 -4.36 4.67
CA GLY A 33 2.14 -3.44 4.77
C GLY A 33 2.49 -2.05 5.28
N ASN A 34 3.76 -1.66 5.19
CA ASN A 34 4.24 -0.33 5.58
C ASN A 34 5.56 -0.01 4.85
N LEU A 35 5.72 1.23 4.42
CA LEU A 35 6.95 1.81 3.89
C LEU A 35 8.07 1.95 4.92
N PHE A 36 7.75 2.36 6.15
CA PHE A 36 8.76 2.73 7.14
C PHE A 36 9.18 1.53 7.99
N LYS A 37 10.45 1.14 7.90
CA LYS A 37 11.00 -0.01 8.65
C LYS A 37 10.83 0.12 10.15
N ASN A 38 11.06 1.32 10.66
CA ASN A 38 11.05 1.61 12.10
C ASN A 38 9.63 1.61 12.70
N GLU A 39 8.60 1.71 11.86
CA GLU A 39 7.20 1.67 12.28
C GLU A 39 6.59 0.27 12.17
N TYR A 40 7.26 -0.64 11.47
CA TYR A 40 6.83 -2.04 11.41
C TYR A 40 7.21 -2.76 12.71
N SER A 41 6.19 -3.20 13.45
CA SER A 41 6.35 -4.07 14.61
C SER A 41 5.82 -5.46 14.30
N GLN A 42 6.72 -6.44 14.24
CA GLN A 42 6.37 -7.83 13.96
C GLN A 42 5.55 -8.44 15.12
N TYR A 43 4.39 -9.04 14.80
CA TYR A 43 3.66 -9.83 15.79
C TYR A 43 4.33 -11.19 16.03
N GLN A 44 4.84 -11.42 17.24
CA GLN A 44 5.53 -12.64 17.63
C GLN A 44 6.64 -13.01 16.61
N ASN A 45 6.61 -14.24 16.08
CA ASN A 45 7.57 -14.75 15.09
C ASN A 45 7.00 -14.73 13.66
N TYR A 46 5.94 -13.97 13.41
CA TYR A 46 5.32 -13.88 12.08
C TYR A 46 6.33 -13.32 11.07
N LYS A 47 6.52 -14.01 9.95
CA LYS A 47 7.24 -13.48 8.80
C LYS A 47 6.26 -13.28 7.67
N PRO A 48 6.24 -12.11 7.01
CA PRO A 48 5.41 -11.91 5.84
C PRO A 48 5.65 -12.96 4.78
N TYR A 49 4.58 -13.31 4.07
CA TYR A 49 4.69 -14.17 2.91
C TYR A 49 5.52 -13.47 1.83
N LYS A 50 6.51 -14.18 1.28
CA LYS A 50 7.34 -13.65 0.19
C LYS A 50 6.58 -13.70 -1.12
N ILE A 51 6.32 -12.53 -1.69
CA ILE A 51 5.48 -12.42 -2.89
C ILE A 51 6.34 -12.71 -4.12
N ASN A 52 5.88 -13.65 -4.96
CA ASN A 52 6.51 -13.90 -6.24
C ASN A 52 6.31 -12.68 -7.15
N GLN A 53 7.41 -12.10 -7.61
CA GLN A 53 7.37 -10.92 -8.46
C GLN A 53 6.78 -11.25 -9.83
N SER A 54 5.82 -10.43 -10.24
CA SER A 54 5.27 -10.38 -11.60
C SER A 54 5.09 -8.92 -11.98
N LYS A 55 4.87 -8.62 -13.26
CA LYS A 55 4.64 -7.23 -13.68
C LYS A 55 3.47 -6.59 -12.94
N LEU A 56 2.38 -7.35 -12.74
CA LEU A 56 1.20 -6.90 -11.99
C LEU A 56 1.53 -6.66 -10.51
N VAL A 57 2.24 -7.60 -9.87
CA VAL A 57 2.66 -7.44 -8.46
C VAL A 57 3.55 -6.22 -8.29
N ASN A 58 4.49 -5.99 -9.22
CA ASN A 58 5.35 -4.81 -9.18
C ASN A 58 4.56 -3.51 -9.31
N LEU A 59 3.50 -3.50 -10.13
CA LEU A 59 2.61 -2.35 -10.26
C LEU A 59 1.84 -2.08 -8.95
N ILE A 60 1.24 -3.11 -8.35
CA ILE A 60 0.52 -3.02 -7.07
C ILE A 60 1.46 -2.56 -5.96
N ALA A 61 2.64 -3.16 -5.86
CA ALA A 61 3.64 -2.79 -4.87
C ALA A 61 4.08 -1.32 -4.98
N MET A 62 4.22 -0.81 -6.21
CA MET A 62 4.52 0.60 -6.45
C MET A 62 3.37 1.53 -6.10
N GLU A 63 2.11 1.08 -6.28
CA GLU A 63 0.94 1.84 -5.86
C GLU A 63 0.89 1.99 -4.33
N ASP A 64 1.12 0.90 -3.61
CA ASP A 64 1.19 0.86 -2.14
C ASP A 64 2.32 1.76 -1.60
N TYR A 65 3.50 1.65 -2.22
CA TYR A 65 4.65 2.52 -1.93
C TYR A 65 4.34 4.01 -2.08
N LEU A 66 3.66 4.39 -3.16
CA LEU A 66 3.25 5.78 -3.41
C LEU A 66 2.20 6.26 -2.43
N HIS A 67 1.28 5.38 -2.01
CA HIS A 67 0.25 5.69 -1.03
C HIS A 67 0.89 6.09 0.31
N ASP A 68 1.83 5.30 0.81
CA ASP A 68 2.50 5.57 2.08
C ASP A 68 3.35 6.84 2.06
N ILE A 69 4.06 7.11 0.95
CA ILE A 69 4.78 8.38 0.80
C ILE A 69 3.81 9.56 0.86
N LYS A 70 2.64 9.44 0.21
CA LYS A 70 1.64 10.51 0.22
C LYS A 70 1.08 10.74 1.61
N LEU A 71 0.74 9.67 2.34
CA LEU A 71 0.29 9.77 3.74
C LEU A 71 1.33 10.46 4.62
N TYR A 72 2.61 10.15 4.44
CA TYR A 72 3.69 10.83 5.14
C TYR A 72 3.73 12.33 4.79
N LEU A 73 3.64 12.68 3.51
CA LEU A 73 3.66 14.08 3.06
C LEU A 73 2.41 14.88 3.48
N ASP A 74 1.28 14.21 3.74
CA ASP A 74 0.10 14.86 4.32
C ASP A 74 0.40 15.38 5.75
N ILE A 75 1.34 14.73 6.47
CA ILE A 75 1.79 15.11 7.81
C ILE A 75 3.00 16.07 7.76
N TYR A 76 3.97 15.78 6.88
CA TYR A 76 5.22 16.52 6.72
C TYR A 76 5.35 17.12 5.30
N PRO A 77 4.51 18.12 4.95
CA PRO A 77 4.38 18.60 3.56
C PRO A 77 5.63 19.31 3.02
N ASN A 78 6.57 19.69 3.89
CA ASN A 78 7.79 20.41 3.50
C ASN A 78 9.01 19.50 3.34
N ASP A 79 8.88 18.18 3.55
CA ASP A 79 9.96 17.23 3.34
C ASP A 79 10.28 17.07 1.84
N LYS A 80 11.28 17.82 1.38
CA LYS A 80 11.71 17.83 -0.03
C LYS A 80 12.34 16.53 -0.48
N ASN A 81 12.87 15.72 0.43
CA ASN A 81 13.44 14.42 0.06
C ASN A 81 12.31 13.44 -0.25
N MET A 82 11.27 13.40 0.58
CA MET A 82 10.09 12.56 0.36
C MET A 82 9.25 13.04 -0.83
N GLU A 83 9.15 14.36 -1.05
CA GLU A 83 8.52 14.91 -2.27
C GLU A 83 9.25 14.43 -3.54
N ARG A 84 10.59 14.48 -3.57
CA ARG A 84 11.37 13.99 -4.71
C ARG A 84 11.19 12.48 -4.90
N LEU A 85 11.25 11.71 -3.81
CA LEU A 85 11.04 10.26 -3.84
C LEU A 85 9.66 9.91 -4.41
N TYR A 86 8.61 10.66 -4.04
CA TYR A 86 7.27 10.50 -4.58
C TYR A 86 7.27 10.69 -6.10
N LEU A 87 7.84 11.80 -6.59
CA LEU A 87 7.86 12.11 -8.02
C LEU A 87 8.64 11.06 -8.82
N ASP A 88 9.80 10.63 -8.33
CA ASP A 88 10.61 9.59 -8.97
C ASP A 88 9.88 8.24 -9.01
N SER A 89 9.24 7.88 -7.89
CA SER A 89 8.47 6.63 -7.78
C SER A 89 7.21 6.67 -8.65
N LYS A 90 6.57 7.83 -8.77
CA LYS A 90 5.40 8.03 -9.63
C LYS A 90 5.75 7.81 -11.09
N ASN A 91 6.90 8.34 -11.54
CA ASN A 91 7.37 8.10 -12.90
C ASN A 91 7.59 6.60 -13.17
N LYS A 92 8.21 5.88 -12.23
CA LYS A 92 8.38 4.42 -12.31
C LYS A 92 7.05 3.67 -12.34
N TYR A 93 6.08 4.10 -11.54
CA TYR A 93 4.73 3.51 -11.54
C TYR A 93 4.07 3.68 -12.92
N GLU A 94 4.12 4.87 -13.52
CA GLU A 94 3.56 5.12 -14.85
C GLU A 94 4.25 4.29 -15.94
N ASP A 95 5.57 4.10 -15.84
CA ASP A 95 6.32 3.19 -16.72
C ASP A 95 5.85 1.73 -16.58
N LEU A 96 5.69 1.24 -15.34
CA LEU A 96 5.21 -0.12 -15.10
C LEU A 96 3.78 -0.30 -15.60
N LYS A 97 2.91 0.68 -15.36
CA LYS A 97 1.50 0.65 -15.76
C LYS A 97 1.33 0.48 -17.27
N ARG A 98 2.16 1.15 -18.07
CA ARG A 98 2.19 0.99 -19.54
C ARG A 98 2.57 -0.41 -20.00
N ASN A 99 3.28 -1.17 -19.17
CA ASN A 99 3.84 -2.48 -19.50
C ASN A 99 3.07 -3.66 -18.92
N VAL A 100 2.00 -3.39 -18.15
CA VAL A 100 1.10 -4.38 -17.56
C VAL A 100 -0.18 -4.42 -18.38
N ASP A 101 -0.60 -5.62 -18.77
CA ASP A 101 -1.90 -5.85 -19.38
C ASP A 101 -2.96 -5.89 -18.28
N LEU A 102 -3.66 -4.77 -18.13
CA LEU A 102 -4.73 -4.60 -17.14
C LEU A 102 -6.09 -5.09 -17.65
N ASP A 103 -6.28 -5.20 -18.96
CA ASP A 103 -7.56 -5.59 -19.55
C ASP A 103 -7.90 -7.05 -19.26
N ASN A 104 -6.88 -7.86 -18.99
CA ASN A 104 -7.01 -9.25 -18.57
C ASN A 104 -7.17 -9.45 -17.06
N LEU A 105 -7.15 -8.38 -16.24
CA LEU A 105 -7.50 -8.47 -14.82
C LEU A 105 -9.02 -8.61 -14.64
N LYS A 106 -9.51 -9.84 -14.70
CA LYS A 106 -10.89 -10.13 -14.29
C LYS A 106 -10.96 -10.18 -12.77
N CYS A 107 -11.82 -9.33 -12.19
CA CYS A 107 -12.18 -9.46 -10.78
C CYS A 107 -12.99 -10.77 -10.60
N PRO A 108 -12.50 -11.75 -9.83
CA PRO A 108 -13.18 -13.05 -9.68
C PRO A 108 -14.58 -12.93 -9.04
N ILE A 109 -14.86 -11.81 -8.38
CA ILE A 109 -16.16 -11.52 -7.77
C ILE A 109 -17.18 -11.17 -8.87
N LEU A 110 -16.78 -10.41 -9.89
CA LEU A 110 -17.66 -10.00 -10.99
C LEU A 110 -18.07 -11.20 -11.87
N GLU A 111 -17.20 -12.20 -12.05
CA GLU A 111 -17.52 -13.43 -12.78
C GLU A 111 -18.62 -14.28 -12.11
N LYS A 112 -18.77 -14.16 -10.79
CA LYS A 112 -19.78 -14.91 -10.03
C LYS A 112 -21.16 -14.25 -10.08
N GLU A 113 -21.25 -12.96 -10.42
CA GLU A 113 -22.54 -12.24 -10.49
C GLU A 113 -23.21 -12.37 -11.86
N GLU A 114 -22.45 -12.41 -12.96
CA GLU A 114 -22.99 -12.67 -14.30
C GLU A 114 -23.69 -14.04 -14.40
N ASN A 115 -23.31 -15.00 -13.54
CA ASN A 115 -23.90 -16.34 -13.49
C ASN A 115 -24.97 -16.56 -12.40
N LYS A 116 -25.41 -15.50 -11.68
CA LYS A 116 -26.31 -15.69 -10.51
C LYS A 116 -27.66 -14.99 -10.55
N PHE A 117 -27.93 -14.05 -11.45
CA PHE A 117 -29.27 -13.45 -11.54
C PHE A 117 -30.02 -13.89 -12.80
N ASN A 118 -30.66 -15.06 -12.71
CA ASN A 118 -31.76 -15.42 -13.61
C ASN A 118 -33.10 -15.21 -12.87
N PRO A 119 -33.77 -14.05 -13.03
CA PRO A 119 -35.03 -13.78 -12.35
C PRO A 119 -36.17 -14.74 -12.77
N LEU A 120 -36.01 -15.48 -13.88
CA LEU A 120 -36.97 -16.47 -14.35
C LEU A 120 -36.81 -17.84 -13.68
N LYS A 121 -35.69 -18.11 -12.98
CA LYS A 121 -35.47 -19.39 -12.27
C LYS A 121 -36.38 -19.56 -11.03
N TYR A 122 -37.04 -18.48 -10.59
CA TYR A 122 -37.91 -18.46 -9.41
C TYR A 122 -39.38 -18.23 -9.75
N LEU A 123 -39.77 -18.31 -11.03
CA LEU A 123 -41.11 -17.95 -11.48
C LEU A 123 -42.00 -19.05 -12.07
N LEU A 124 -41.59 -20.34 -12.07
CA LEU A 124 -42.51 -21.47 -12.29
C LEU A 124 -42.08 -22.69 -11.49
#